data_AF-A0A6G3YZ63-F1
#
_entry.id   AF-A0A6G3YZ63-F1
#
_cell.length_a   1.000
_cell.length_b   1.000
_cell.length_c   1.000
_cell.angle_alpha   90.00
_cell.angle_beta   90.00
_cell.angle_gamma   90.00
#
_symmetry.space_group_name_H-M   'P 1'
#
loop_
_entity.id
_entity.type
_entity.pdbx_description
1 polymer ?
#
loop_
_entity_poly.entity_id
_entity_poly.type
_entity_poly.pdbx_seq_one_letter_code
_entity_poly.pdbx_strand_id
1 'polypeptide(L)'
;MSNTLRWRIPGQQFEDGSTVTDWKKIESTFWHLQVERGYEMTFNIYEHDGQFWKLYLGRWVVEGTTEYLYQYGGQACRMTQVMYQRQARSPHSGLLKEAGDLEWVRVYEVDEHIHTVVQVGQPDPKYDGEKVAA
;
A
#
# COMPACT_ATOMS: atom_id res chain seq x y z
N MET A 1 -6.14 -7.49 14.68
CA MET A 1 -5.38 -6.59 13.78
C MET A 1 -5.90 -6.71 12.36
N SER A 2 -6.42 -5.62 11.81
CA SER A 2 -6.80 -5.48 10.40
C SER A 2 -5.61 -4.93 9.60
N ASN A 3 -4.99 -5.78 8.77
CA ASN A 3 -3.86 -5.40 7.92
C ASN A 3 -4.29 -5.07 6.48
N THR A 4 -5.57 -5.28 6.15
CA THR A 4 -6.14 -4.94 4.86
C THR A 4 -7.51 -4.30 5.04
N LEU A 5 -7.85 -3.35 4.19
CA LEU A 5 -9.20 -2.77 4.09
C LEU A 5 -9.78 -3.13 2.73
N ARG A 6 -10.92 -3.84 2.73
CA ARG A 6 -11.64 -4.17 1.49
C ARG A 6 -12.63 -3.06 1.17
N TRP A 7 -13.06 -3.04 -0.08
CA TRP A 7 -14.18 -2.21 -0.49
C TRP A 7 -15.48 -2.80 0.04
N ARG A 8 -16.28 -1.97 0.70
CA ARG A 8 -17.64 -2.30 1.10
C ARG A 8 -18.60 -2.19 -0.08
N ILE A 9 -18.39 -1.16 -0.91
CA ILE A 9 -19.09 -0.93 -2.18
C ILE A 9 -18.00 -0.67 -3.22
N PRO A 10 -18.00 -1.39 -4.37
CA PRO A 10 -16.97 -1.19 -5.40
C PRO A 10 -16.80 0.30 -5.76
N GLY A 11 -15.63 0.85 -5.43
CA GLY A 11 -15.21 2.21 -5.79
C GLY A 11 -15.77 3.35 -4.94
N GLN A 12 -16.56 3.08 -3.89
CA GLN A 12 -17.20 4.16 -3.11
C GLN A 12 -16.77 4.23 -1.65
N GLN A 13 -16.62 3.09 -0.95
CA GLN A 13 -16.27 3.08 0.48
C GLN A 13 -15.47 1.83 0.86
N PHE A 14 -14.57 1.97 1.82
CA PHE A 14 -13.91 0.88 2.52
C PHE A 14 -14.82 0.29 3.62
N GLU A 15 -14.51 -0.92 4.07
CA GLU A 15 -15.22 -1.62 5.16
C GLU A 15 -15.28 -0.82 6.46
N ASP A 16 -14.33 0.08 6.66
CA ASP A 16 -14.24 0.95 7.82
C ASP A 16 -15.05 2.26 7.68
N GLY A 17 -15.77 2.42 6.57
CA GLY A 17 -16.62 3.57 6.26
C GLY A 17 -15.90 4.72 5.55
N SER A 18 -14.57 4.68 5.44
CA SER A 18 -13.81 5.74 4.78
C SER A 18 -13.91 5.66 3.25
N THR A 19 -13.61 6.77 2.61
CA THR A 19 -13.46 6.93 1.16
C THR A 19 -12.02 7.31 0.84
N VAL A 20 -11.57 7.14 -0.41
CA VAL A 20 -10.21 7.53 -0.81
C VAL A 20 -9.96 9.04 -0.60
N THR A 21 -11.00 9.87 -0.66
CA THR A 21 -10.87 11.32 -0.40
C THR A 21 -10.59 11.66 1.06
N ASP A 22 -10.87 10.74 1.99
CA ASP A 22 -10.53 10.90 3.41
C ASP A 22 -9.05 10.59 3.68
N TRP A 23 -8.32 10.07 2.68
CA TRP A 23 -6.96 9.57 2.82
C TRP A 23 -5.99 10.56 2.17
N LYS A 24 -4.94 10.93 2.90
CA LYS A 24 -3.92 11.84 2.42
C LYS A 24 -2.86 11.08 1.64
N LYS A 25 -2.70 11.38 0.35
CA LYS A 25 -1.61 10.82 -0.46
C LYS A 25 -0.26 11.35 0.05
N ILE A 26 0.66 10.47 0.40
CA ILE A 26 2.00 10.84 0.89
C ILE A 26 3.11 10.55 -0.11
N GLU A 27 2.99 9.48 -0.88
CA GLU A 27 4.00 9.10 -1.88
C GLU A 27 3.31 8.58 -3.14
N SER A 28 3.81 9.02 -4.30
CA SER A 28 3.41 8.46 -5.59
C SER A 28 4.51 7.57 -6.10
N THR A 29 4.19 6.34 -6.49
CA THR A 29 5.19 5.48 -7.13
C THR A 29 5.09 5.58 -8.64
N PHE A 30 6.24 5.62 -9.30
CA PHE A 30 6.35 5.57 -10.77
C PHE A 30 6.33 4.13 -11.30
N TRP A 31 6.02 3.14 -10.46
CA TRP A 31 6.05 1.74 -10.87
C TRP A 31 4.80 1.42 -11.71
N HIS A 32 5.01 1.24 -13.02
CA HIS A 32 4.00 0.75 -13.95
C HIS A 32 4.14 -0.77 -14.08
N LEU A 33 3.24 -1.53 -13.45
CA LEU A 33 3.06 -2.94 -13.81
C LEU A 33 2.12 -3.01 -15.01
N GLN A 34 2.67 -3.21 -16.20
CA GLN A 34 1.87 -3.50 -17.39
C GLN A 34 1.41 -4.96 -17.29
N VAL A 35 0.11 -5.17 -17.06
CA VAL A 35 -0.44 -6.53 -16.91
C VAL A 35 -0.78 -7.10 -18.30
N GLU A 36 -1.22 -6.28 -19.25
CA GLU A 36 -1.61 -6.67 -20.62
C GLU A 36 -1.61 -5.48 -21.61
N ARG A 37 -1.82 -5.72 -22.91
CA ARG A 37 -1.97 -4.66 -23.94
C ARG A 37 -3.23 -3.84 -23.66
N GLY A 38 -3.10 -2.78 -22.88
CA GLY A 38 -4.18 -1.83 -22.60
C GLY A 38 -4.44 -1.56 -21.12
N TYR A 39 -3.79 -2.26 -20.19
CA TYR A 39 -3.93 -2.05 -18.75
C TYR A 39 -2.57 -1.88 -18.06
N GLU A 40 -2.44 -0.76 -17.34
CA GLU A 40 -1.32 -0.43 -16.46
C GLU A 40 -1.82 -0.38 -15.01
N MET A 41 -1.04 -0.93 -14.08
CA MET A 41 -1.30 -0.78 -12.66
C MET A 41 -0.16 -0.01 -12.00
N THR A 42 -0.51 1.02 -11.27
CA THR A 42 0.37 1.79 -10.40
C THR A 42 -0.08 1.64 -8.95
N PHE A 43 0.68 2.14 -8.00
CA PHE A 43 0.21 2.25 -6.62
C PHE A 43 0.72 3.53 -5.97
N ASN A 44 0.04 3.95 -4.91
CA ASN A 44 0.48 5.07 -4.09
C ASN A 44 0.39 4.70 -2.61
N ILE A 45 1.13 5.44 -1.79
CA ILE A 45 1.05 5.34 -0.33
C ILE A 45 0.22 6.51 0.19
N TYR A 46 -0.69 6.19 1.09
CA TYR A 46 -1.61 7.10 1.73
C TYR A 46 -1.46 7.02 3.25
N GLU A 47 -1.78 8.13 3.91
CA GLU A 47 -1.96 8.24 5.35
C GLU A 47 -3.46 8.39 5.63
N HIS A 48 -4.00 7.56 6.53
CA HIS A 48 -5.38 7.66 7.02
C HIS A 48 -5.43 7.17 8.46
N ASP A 49 -6.07 7.94 9.35
CA ASP A 49 -6.18 7.63 10.78
C ASP A 49 -4.81 7.30 11.42
N GLY A 50 -3.77 8.07 11.04
CA GLY A 50 -2.40 7.88 11.54
C GLY A 50 -1.68 6.64 11.01
N GLN A 51 -2.31 5.84 10.15
CA GLN A 51 -1.76 4.62 9.55
C GLN A 51 -1.33 4.85 8.09
N PHE A 52 -0.40 4.04 7.59
CA PHE A 52 0.02 4.07 6.20
C PHE A 52 -0.56 2.92 5.39
N TRP A 53 -0.99 3.22 4.16
CA TRP A 53 -1.73 2.28 3.32
C TRP A 53 -1.28 2.34 1.87
N LYS A 54 -1.19 1.18 1.22
CA LYS A 54 -0.97 1.05 -0.22
C LYS A 54 -2.28 0.78 -0.94
N LEU A 55 -2.60 1.60 -1.95
CA LEU A 55 -3.71 1.34 -2.87
C LEU A 55 -3.18 1.19 -4.29
N TYR A 56 -3.76 0.21 -5.00
CA TYR A 56 -3.51 0.00 -6.42
C TYR A 56 -4.43 0.86 -7.26
N LEU A 57 -3.85 1.59 -8.21
CA LEU A 57 -4.53 2.41 -9.20
C LEU A 57 -4.33 1.78 -10.58
N GLY A 58 -5.41 1.21 -11.11
CA GLY A 58 -5.46 0.74 -12.49
C GLY A 58 -5.72 1.91 -13.44
N ARG A 59 -5.07 1.87 -14.60
CA ARG A 59 -5.28 2.74 -15.75
C ARG A 59 -5.47 1.86 -16.99
N TRP A 60 -6.48 2.14 -17.80
CA TRP A 60 -6.62 1.47 -19.09
C TRP A 60 -7.06 2.41 -20.21
N VAL A 61 -6.72 2.03 -21.44
CA VAL A 61 -7.22 2.68 -22.65
C VAL A 61 -8.63 2.16 -22.90
N VAL A 62 -9.60 3.06 -23.05
CA VAL A 62 -10.95 2.68 -23.45
C VAL A 62 -10.96 2.49 -24.96
N GLU A 63 -11.40 1.31 -25.42
CA GLU A 63 -11.47 0.99 -26.85
C GLU A 63 -12.27 2.05 -27.62
N GLY A 64 -11.72 2.51 -28.75
CA GLY A 64 -12.33 3.56 -29.56
C GLY A 64 -12.14 5.00 -29.03
N THR A 65 -11.36 5.20 -27.96
CA THR A 65 -11.04 6.53 -27.42
C THR A 65 -9.54 6.79 -27.39
N THR A 66 -9.15 8.05 -27.25
CA THR A 66 -7.77 8.46 -26.91
C THR A 66 -7.60 8.74 -25.41
N GLU A 67 -8.62 8.46 -24.60
CA GLU A 67 -8.65 8.81 -23.18
C GLU A 67 -8.31 7.59 -22.31
N TYR A 68 -7.76 7.89 -21.13
CA TYR A 68 -7.47 6.89 -20.11
C TYR A 68 -8.55 6.92 -19.04
N LEU A 69 -9.05 5.74 -18.68
CA LEU A 69 -9.89 5.57 -17.49
C LEU A 69 -9.02 5.12 -16.31
N TYR A 70 -9.28 5.70 -15.14
CA TYR A 70 -8.56 5.42 -13.90
C TYR A 70 -9.51 4.88 -12.84
N GLN A 71 -9.14 3.78 -12.17
CA GLN A 71 -9.92 3.23 -11.07
C GLN A 71 -9.03 2.59 -10.01
N TYR A 72 -9.36 2.81 -8.74
CA TYR A 72 -8.76 2.06 -7.65
C TYR A 72 -9.41 0.69 -7.54
N GLY A 73 -8.59 -0.36 -7.47
CA GLY A 73 -9.02 -1.75 -7.37
C GLY A 73 -8.27 -2.51 -6.27
N GLY A 74 -8.80 -3.66 -5.88
CA GLY A 74 -8.19 -4.51 -4.85
C GLY A 74 -8.37 -4.00 -3.42
N GLN A 75 -7.71 -4.65 -2.46
CA GLN A 75 -7.73 -4.24 -1.04
C GLN A 75 -6.61 -3.22 -0.79
N ALA A 76 -6.84 -2.28 0.12
CA ALA A 76 -5.77 -1.45 0.65
C ALA A 76 -4.96 -2.26 1.67
N CYS A 77 -3.63 -2.26 1.56
CA CYS A 77 -2.75 -2.99 2.48
C CYS A 77 -2.07 -2.02 3.44
N ARG A 78 -1.99 -2.38 4.73
CA ARG A 78 -1.29 -1.59 5.74
C ARG A 78 0.23 -1.70 5.56
N MET A 79 0.92 -0.56 5.57
CA MET A 79 2.31 -0.44 5.17
C MET A 79 3.19 0.16 6.28
N THR A 80 4.48 -0.10 6.17
CA THR A 80 5.54 0.54 6.96
C THR A 80 6.75 0.75 6.07
N GLN A 81 7.44 1.87 6.26
CA GLN A 81 8.68 2.15 5.54
C GLN A 81 9.84 1.58 6.32
N VAL A 82 10.65 0.78 5.64
CA VAL A 82 11.85 0.15 6.18
C VAL A 82 13.08 0.58 5.40
N MET A 83 14.22 0.53 6.07
CA MET A 83 15.54 0.62 5.46
C MET A 83 16.22 -0.75 5.55
N TYR A 84 16.80 -1.22 4.44
CA TYR A 84 17.55 -2.47 4.42
C TYR A 84 18.89 -2.30 5.14
N GLN A 85 19.17 -3.17 6.10
CA GLN A 85 20.43 -3.16 6.86
C GLN A 85 21.58 -3.84 6.12
N ARG A 86 21.24 -4.70 5.16
CA ARG A 86 22.17 -5.50 4.35
C ARG A 86 21.52 -5.86 3.03
N GLN A 87 22.33 -6.35 2.09
CA GLN A 87 21.80 -6.88 0.84
C GLN A 87 20.87 -8.07 1.12
N ALA A 88 19.62 -8.00 0.66
CA ALA A 88 18.61 -9.03 0.85
C ALA A 88 17.55 -8.97 -0.25
N ARG A 89 16.84 -10.08 -0.49
CA ARG A 89 15.66 -10.05 -1.35
C ARG A 89 14.49 -9.45 -0.58
N SER A 90 13.81 -8.49 -1.20
CA SER A 90 12.62 -7.90 -0.62
C SER A 90 11.51 -8.93 -0.44
N PRO A 91 10.94 -9.06 0.78
CA PRO A 91 9.79 -9.94 1.00
C PRO A 91 8.52 -9.44 0.29
N HIS A 92 8.50 -8.16 -0.10
CA HIS A 92 7.32 -7.53 -0.72
C HIS A 92 7.42 -7.48 -2.25
N SER A 93 8.56 -7.06 -2.80
CA SER A 93 8.76 -6.92 -4.26
C SER A 93 9.56 -8.05 -4.89
N GLY A 94 10.24 -8.89 -4.09
CA GLY A 94 11.14 -9.96 -4.58
C GLY A 94 12.46 -9.47 -5.18
N LEU A 95 12.60 -8.15 -5.36
CA LEU A 95 13.80 -7.50 -5.88
C LEU A 95 14.96 -7.64 -4.89
N LEU A 96 16.18 -7.77 -5.40
CA LEU A 96 17.37 -7.66 -4.58
C LEU A 96 17.56 -6.19 -4.19
N LYS A 97 17.68 -5.92 -2.89
CA LYS A 97 17.86 -4.60 -2.31
C LYS A 97 19.26 -4.51 -1.72
N GLU A 98 19.86 -3.32 -1.79
CA GLU A 98 21.15 -3.03 -1.18
C GLU A 98 20.98 -2.46 0.23
N ALA A 99 22.05 -2.46 1.02
CA ALA A 99 22.06 -1.80 2.32
C ALA A 99 21.81 -0.28 2.16
N GLY A 100 20.90 0.27 2.96
CA GLY A 100 20.47 1.66 2.89
C GLY A 100 19.26 1.91 1.98
N ASP A 101 18.84 0.94 1.16
CA ASP A 101 17.64 1.08 0.34
C ASP A 101 16.40 1.25 1.21
N LEU A 102 15.48 2.13 0.79
CA LEU A 102 14.18 2.31 1.41
C LEU A 102 13.09 1.55 0.64
N GLU A 103 12.14 0.97 1.36
CA GLU A 103 10.95 0.36 0.77
C GLU A 103 9.75 0.44 1.70
N TRP A 104 8.57 0.64 1.11
CA TRP A 104 7.31 0.39 1.79
C TRP A 104 6.94 -1.09 1.69
N VAL A 105 7.00 -1.81 2.81
CA VAL A 105 6.60 -3.22 2.93
C VAL A 105 5.31 -3.32 3.75
N ARG A 106 4.59 -4.44 3.67
CA ARG A 106 3.43 -4.63 4.54
C ARG A 106 3.91 -4.79 5.97
N VAL A 107 3.10 -4.35 6.92
CA VAL A 107 3.49 -4.38 8.35
C VAL A 107 3.91 -5.75 8.86
N TYR A 108 3.35 -6.83 8.30
CA TYR A 108 3.67 -8.21 8.69
C TYR A 108 4.85 -8.81 7.89
N GLU A 109 5.42 -8.08 6.94
CA GLU A 109 6.59 -8.46 6.15
C GLU A 109 7.88 -7.82 6.71
N VAL A 110 7.80 -7.06 7.80
CA VAL A 110 8.98 -6.53 8.48
C VAL A 110 9.73 -7.67 9.16
N ASP A 111 11.01 -7.80 8.83
CA ASP A 111 11.95 -8.72 9.47
C ASP A 111 13.11 -7.91 10.07
N GLU A 112 13.21 -7.92 11.39
CA GLU A 112 14.21 -7.15 12.17
C GLU A 112 15.67 -7.56 11.88
N HIS A 113 15.90 -8.72 11.27
CA HIS A 113 17.23 -9.18 10.87
C HIS A 113 17.70 -8.60 9.53
N ILE A 114 16.81 -7.95 8.78
CA ILE A 114 17.13 -7.32 7.49
C ILE A 114 16.66 -5.86 7.42
N HIS A 115 15.71 -5.45 8.26
CA HIS A 115 15.08 -4.14 8.21
C HIS A 115 15.30 -3.33 9.50
N THR A 116 15.54 -2.04 9.32
CA THR A 116 15.28 -1.01 10.34
C THR A 116 13.99 -0.30 9.98
N VAL A 117 13.03 -0.21 10.90
CA VAL A 117 11.80 0.58 10.69
C VAL A 117 12.15 2.08 10.69
N VAL A 118 11.79 2.76 9.61
CA VAL A 118 11.98 4.21 9.44
C VAL A 118 10.68 4.95 9.74
N GLN A 119 9.56 4.44 9.24
CA GLN A 119 8.25 5.05 9.43
C GLN A 119 7.17 3.99 9.64
N VAL A 120 6.37 4.15 10.69
CA VAL A 120 5.27 3.25 11.06
C VAL A 120 4.05 4.07 11.44
N GLY A 121 2.86 3.52 11.19
CA GLY A 121 1.60 4.14 11.59
C GLY A 121 1.48 4.26 13.10
N GLN A 122 0.76 5.28 13.56
CA GLN A 122 0.42 5.47 14.97
C GLN A 122 -0.57 4.40 15.41
N PRO A 123 -0.42 3.81 16.61
CA PRO A 123 -1.37 2.82 17.10
C PRO A 123 -2.80 3.34 17.04
N ASP A 124 -3.68 2.54 16.43
CA ASP A 124 -5.10 2.88 16.28
C ASP A 124 -5.94 1.65 16.64
N PRO A 125 -6.81 1.73 17.67
CA PRO A 125 -7.66 0.61 18.09
C PRO A 125 -8.52 0.01 16.96
N LYS A 126 -8.91 0.82 15.98
CA LYS A 126 -9.70 0.40 14.81
C LYS A 126 -8.97 -0.65 13.97
N TYR A 127 -7.65 -0.52 13.84
CA TYR A 127 -6.83 -1.40 13.00
C TYR A 127 -5.96 -2.35 13.79
N ASP A 128 -5.51 -1.98 14.98
CA ASP A 128 -4.70 -2.84 15.84
C ASP A 128 -5.55 -3.86 16.62
N GLY A 129 -6.86 -3.60 16.72
CA GLY A 129 -7.74 -4.29 17.66
C GLY A 129 -7.48 -3.83 19.10
N GLU A 130 -8.41 -4.13 20.01
CA GLU A 130 -8.14 -3.96 21.43
C GLU A 130 -6.94 -4.84 21.80
N LYS A 131 -5.82 -4.22 22.16
CA LYS A 131 -4.81 -4.92 22.95
C LYS A 131 -5.48 -5.24 24.28
N VAL A 132 -6.00 -6.45 24.43
CA VAL A 132 -6.28 -6.99 25.76
C VAL A 132 -4.93 -7.00 26.47
N ALA A 133 -4.79 -6.11 27.45
CA ALA A 133 -3.63 -6.10 28.33
C ALA A 133 -3.51 -7.49 28.96
N ALA A 134 -2.39 -8.16 28.73
CA ALA A 134 -2.01 -9.38 29.42
C ALA A 134 -1.32 -9.03 30.74
#